data_AF-R2SV86-F1
#
_entry.id   AF-R2SV86-F1
#
_cell.length_a   1.000
_cell.length_b   1.000
_cell.length_c   1.000
_cell.angle_alpha   90.00
_cell.angle_beta   90.00
_cell.angle_gamma   90.00
#
_symmetry.space_group_name_H-M   'P 1'
#
loop_
_entity.id
_entity.type
_entity.pdbx_description
1 polymer ?
#
loop_
_entity_poly.entity_id
_entity_poly.type
_entity_poly.pdbx_seq_one_letter_code
_entity_poly.pdbx_strand_id
1 'polypeptide(L)'
;MENKHSTDGIAEDLIRSFVQIASTEMHAKTLLEKRVSELENGLIDLETDLETQLQKITEYKEEITTLAELRRTDMLYLFDLYGSRGDKEKWCTVKHLSIAMMTAFEAWQASNQDEALLSAALAKNKLFIKALTQFLGVEVTECAACFADIIKGGKNNG
;
A
#
# COMPACT_ATOMS: atom_id res chain seq x y z
N MET A 1 -13.52 -31.03 1.08
CA MET A 1 -14.15 -30.15 2.09
C MET A 1 -13.69 -28.74 1.76
N GLU A 2 -14.52 -27.93 1.08
CA GLU A 2 -14.21 -26.51 0.90
C GLU A 2 -14.36 -25.83 2.25
N ASN A 3 -13.29 -25.19 2.74
CA ASN A 3 -13.38 -24.37 3.94
C ASN A 3 -14.18 -23.11 3.57
N LYS A 4 -15.46 -23.07 3.95
CA LYS A 4 -16.37 -21.95 3.67
C LYS A 4 -15.89 -20.60 4.24
N HIS A 5 -14.93 -20.62 5.17
CA HIS A 5 -14.33 -19.44 5.79
C HIS A 5 -12.91 -19.13 5.30
N SER A 6 -12.31 -19.94 4.40
CA SER A 6 -10.95 -19.63 3.95
C SER A 6 -10.90 -18.38 3.09
N THR A 7 -11.99 -18.02 2.42
CA THR A 7 -12.08 -16.80 1.61
C THR A 7 -12.17 -15.52 2.44
N ASP A 8 -12.71 -15.61 3.66
CA ASP A 8 -12.99 -14.46 4.52
C ASP A 8 -11.68 -13.82 5.04
N GLY A 9 -10.63 -14.64 5.22
CA GLY A 9 -9.28 -14.19 5.56
C GLY A 9 -8.43 -13.80 4.35
N ILE A 10 -8.65 -14.41 3.18
CA ILE A 10 -7.81 -14.16 2.00
C ILE A 10 -7.91 -12.70 1.54
N ALA A 11 -9.12 -12.13 1.49
CA ALA A 11 -9.28 -10.73 1.08
C ALA A 11 -8.57 -9.78 2.05
N GLU A 12 -8.75 -9.98 3.35
CA GLU A 12 -8.09 -9.18 4.39
C GLU A 12 -6.57 -9.31 4.33
N ASP A 13 -6.05 -10.52 4.16
CA ASP A 13 -4.61 -10.78 4.09
C ASP A 13 -3.99 -10.19 2.82
N LEU A 14 -4.68 -10.27 1.67
CA LEU A 14 -4.24 -9.62 0.43
C LEU A 14 -4.24 -8.09 0.58
N ILE A 15 -5.27 -7.53 1.21
CA ILE A 15 -5.33 -6.08 1.49
C ILE A 15 -4.15 -5.67 2.35
N ARG A 16 -3.90 -6.40 3.45
CA ARG A 16 -2.77 -6.14 4.33
C ARG A 16 -1.43 -6.26 3.59
N SER A 17 -1.27 -7.30 2.77
CA SER A 17 -0.07 -7.55 1.98
C SER A 17 0.22 -6.38 1.04
N PHE A 18 -0.73 -6.01 0.17
CA PHE A 18 -0.46 -4.96 -0.81
C PHE A 18 -0.24 -3.60 -0.15
N VAL A 19 -0.88 -3.32 1.00
CA VAL A 19 -0.65 -2.09 1.79
C VAL A 19 0.78 -2.06 2.30
N GLN A 20 1.27 -3.16 2.89
CA GLN A 20 2.64 -3.26 3.40
C GLN A 20 3.67 -3.14 2.27
N ILE A 21 3.46 -3.86 1.15
CA ILE A 21 4.35 -3.78 -0.02
C ILE A 21 4.35 -2.37 -0.62
N ALA A 22 3.20 -1.68 -0.67
CA ALA A 22 3.14 -0.29 -1.13
C ALA A 22 3.95 0.67 -0.24
N SER A 23 3.90 0.48 1.09
CA SER A 23 4.69 1.26 2.03
C SER A 23 6.20 0.97 1.87
N THR A 24 6.59 -0.29 1.69
CA THR A 24 7.98 -0.67 1.41
C THR A 24 8.46 -0.08 0.08
N GLU A 25 7.64 -0.13 -0.97
CA GLU A 25 7.90 0.50 -2.28
C GLU A 25 8.20 2.00 -2.11
N MET A 26 7.38 2.69 -1.31
CA MET A 26 7.57 4.12 -1.02
C MET A 26 8.86 4.39 -0.23
N HIS A 27 9.21 3.51 0.71
CA HIS A 27 10.46 3.62 1.47
C HIS A 27 11.69 3.45 0.57
N ALA A 28 11.73 2.39 -0.24
CA ALA A 28 12.80 2.15 -1.20
C ALA A 28 12.95 3.32 -2.20
N LYS A 29 11.83 3.88 -2.68
CA LYS A 29 11.83 5.11 -3.49
C LYS A 29 12.50 6.27 -2.77
N THR A 30 12.18 6.49 -1.50
CA THR A 30 12.75 7.58 -0.70
C THR A 30 14.26 7.41 -0.53
N LEU A 31 14.73 6.16 -0.33
CA LEU A 31 16.15 5.85 -0.24
C LEU A 31 16.87 6.10 -1.57
N LEU A 32 16.27 5.70 -2.70
CA LEU A 32 16.78 6.00 -4.03
C LEU A 32 16.94 7.51 -4.24
N GLU A 33 15.90 8.30 -3.95
CA GLU A 33 15.92 9.77 -4.08
C GLU A 33 16.98 10.40 -3.20
N LYS A 34 17.14 9.90 -1.97
CA LYS A 34 18.20 10.34 -1.06
C LYS A 34 19.58 10.09 -1.66
N ARG A 35 19.85 8.88 -2.18
CA ARG A 35 21.18 8.53 -2.75
C ARG A 35 21.51 9.35 -3.99
N VAL A 36 20.53 9.55 -4.88
CA VAL A 36 20.70 10.40 -6.05
C VAL A 36 21.03 11.84 -5.63
N SER A 37 20.28 12.39 -4.67
CA SER A 37 20.51 13.74 -4.15
C SER A 37 21.88 13.88 -3.47
N GLU A 38 22.32 12.89 -2.69
CA GLU A 38 23.64 12.91 -2.06
C GLU A 38 24.78 12.94 -3.08
N LEU A 39 24.65 12.22 -4.20
CA LEU A 39 25.63 12.25 -5.31
C LEU A 39 25.61 13.60 -6.03
N GLU A 40 24.43 14.11 -6.39
CA GLU A 40 24.27 15.37 -7.13
C GLU A 40 24.79 16.58 -6.35
N ASN A 41 24.70 16.54 -5.02
CA ASN A 41 25.12 17.63 -4.15
C ASN A 41 26.54 17.47 -3.58
N GLY A 42 27.29 16.46 -4.03
CA GLY A 42 28.68 16.23 -3.58
C GLY A 42 28.79 15.91 -2.09
N LEU A 43 27.78 15.26 -1.51
CA LEU A 43 27.77 14.83 -0.11
C LEU A 43 28.49 13.50 0.11
N ILE A 44 29.09 12.95 -0.95
CA ILE A 44 29.79 11.66 -0.96
C ILE A 44 31.19 11.86 -1.53
N ASP A 45 32.18 11.18 -0.95
CA ASP A 45 33.53 11.09 -1.50
C ASP A 45 33.52 10.20 -2.76
N LEU A 46 33.66 10.82 -3.92
CA LEU A 46 33.60 10.11 -5.20
C LEU A 46 34.82 9.23 -5.48
N GLU A 47 35.94 9.45 -4.77
CA GLU A 47 37.14 8.64 -4.96
C GLU A 47 37.02 7.27 -4.27
N THR A 48 36.29 7.20 -3.16
CA THR A 48 36.16 5.97 -2.36
C THR A 48 34.80 5.30 -2.50
N ASP A 49 33.72 6.08 -2.67
CA ASP A 49 32.38 5.56 -2.45
C ASP A 49 31.55 5.46 -3.73
N LEU A 50 31.97 6.07 -4.85
CA LEU A 50 31.17 6.19 -6.06
C LEU A 50 30.59 4.85 -6.54
N GLU A 51 31.43 3.82 -6.65
CA GLU A 51 30.99 2.50 -7.11
C GLU A 51 29.93 1.90 -6.18
N THR A 52 30.14 1.99 -4.86
CA THR A 52 29.19 1.51 -3.85
C THR A 52 27.85 2.24 -3.93
N GLN A 53 27.85 3.53 -4.24
CA GLN A 53 26.61 4.32 -4.33
C GLN A 53 25.84 4.02 -5.61
N LEU A 54 26.55 3.86 -6.74
CA LEU A 54 25.94 3.45 -8.00
C LEU A 54 25.33 2.05 -7.90
N GLN A 55 26.00 1.14 -7.17
CA GLN A 55 25.46 -0.18 -6.86
C GLN A 55 24.16 -0.06 -6.05
N LYS A 56 24.15 0.68 -4.93
CA LYS A 56 22.93 0.89 -4.12
C LYS A 56 21.78 1.50 -4.92
N ILE A 57 22.07 2.45 -5.79
CA ILE A 57 21.07 3.05 -6.68
C ILE A 57 20.45 2.00 -7.61
N THR A 58 21.27 1.09 -8.12
CA THR A 58 20.81 -0.01 -8.98
C THR A 58 19.94 -0.99 -8.18
N GLU A 59 20.41 -1.40 -7.00
CA GLU A 59 19.68 -2.26 -6.08
C GLU A 59 18.31 -1.68 -5.71
N TYR A 60 18.22 -0.39 -5.35
CA TYR A 60 16.93 0.23 -5.05
C TYR A 60 15.98 0.30 -6.26
N LYS A 61 16.49 0.51 -7.48
CA LYS A 61 15.65 0.49 -8.69
C LYS A 61 15.06 -0.89 -8.95
N GLU A 62 15.86 -1.94 -8.76
CA GLU A 62 15.42 -3.33 -8.89
C GLU A 62 14.42 -3.72 -7.79
N GLU A 63 14.69 -3.30 -6.55
CA GLU A 63 13.79 -3.51 -5.41
C GLU A 63 12.43 -2.84 -5.63
N ILE A 64 12.40 -1.56 -6.03
CA ILE A 64 11.15 -0.84 -6.34
C ILE A 64 10.36 -1.56 -7.43
N THR A 65 11.04 -2.07 -8.48
CA THR A 65 10.39 -2.80 -9.57
C THR A 65 9.76 -4.10 -9.05
N THR A 66 10.51 -4.86 -8.27
CA THR A 66 10.06 -6.11 -7.65
C THR A 66 8.85 -5.88 -6.73
N LEU A 67 8.92 -4.89 -5.85
CA LEU A 67 7.83 -4.54 -4.94
C LEU A 67 6.57 -4.09 -5.70
N ALA A 68 6.75 -3.29 -6.77
CA ALA A 68 5.63 -2.86 -7.60
C ALA A 68 4.94 -4.05 -8.30
N GLU A 69 5.68 -5.08 -8.71
CA GLU A 69 5.12 -6.30 -9.31
C GLU A 69 4.37 -7.17 -8.29
N LEU A 70 4.93 -7.36 -7.09
CA LEU A 70 4.26 -8.07 -5.99
C LEU A 70 2.94 -7.38 -5.63
N ARG A 71 2.97 -6.07 -5.40
CA ARG A 71 1.76 -5.28 -5.14
C ARG A 71 0.74 -5.40 -6.26
N ARG A 72 1.19 -5.33 -7.53
CA ARG A 72 0.27 -5.46 -8.67
C ARG A 72 -0.41 -6.83 -8.69
N THR A 73 0.35 -7.88 -8.38
CA THR A 73 -0.16 -9.25 -8.32
C THR A 73 -1.23 -9.39 -7.24
N ASP A 74 -0.96 -8.91 -6.03
CA ASP A 74 -1.93 -8.96 -4.93
C ASP A 74 -3.22 -8.18 -5.26
N MET A 75 -3.07 -6.97 -5.80
CA MET A 75 -4.21 -6.13 -6.18
C MET A 75 -5.04 -6.74 -7.32
N LEU A 76 -4.39 -7.39 -8.31
CA LEU A 76 -5.08 -8.05 -9.42
C LEU A 76 -5.86 -9.26 -8.92
N TYR A 77 -5.20 -10.09 -8.09
CA TYR A 77 -5.83 -11.25 -7.50
C TYR A 77 -7.06 -10.85 -6.66
N LEU A 78 -6.93 -9.80 -5.84
CA LEU A 78 -8.04 -9.28 -5.07
C LEU A 78 -9.18 -8.77 -5.96
N PHE A 79 -8.88 -8.04 -7.04
CA PHE A 79 -9.90 -7.57 -7.98
C PHE A 79 -10.66 -8.73 -8.63
N ASP A 80 -9.95 -9.79 -9.02
CA ASP A 80 -10.53 -10.98 -9.62
C ASP A 80 -11.32 -11.82 -8.61
N LEU A 81 -10.90 -11.86 -7.34
CA LEU A 81 -11.63 -12.52 -6.25
C LEU A 81 -13.05 -11.95 -6.09
N TYR A 82 -13.25 -10.66 -6.36
CA TYR A 82 -14.56 -9.98 -6.34
C TYR A 82 -15.28 -10.00 -7.70
N GLY A 83 -14.79 -10.81 -8.65
CA GLY A 83 -15.42 -11.04 -9.94
C GLY A 83 -15.10 -9.97 -10.98
N SER A 84 -14.05 -9.17 -10.79
CA SER A 84 -13.62 -8.17 -11.77
C SER A 84 -14.68 -7.09 -12.09
N ARG A 85 -15.62 -6.84 -11.16
CA ARG A 85 -16.81 -5.96 -11.34
C ARG A 85 -16.59 -4.50 -10.93
N GLY A 86 -15.50 -4.20 -10.23
CA GLY A 86 -15.23 -2.87 -9.71
C GLY A 86 -14.54 -1.93 -10.70
N ASP A 87 -14.16 -0.75 -10.20
CA ASP A 87 -13.57 0.31 -10.99
C ASP A 87 -12.03 0.23 -11.00
N LYS A 88 -11.44 -0.25 -12.13
CA LYS A 88 -9.99 -0.31 -12.31
C LYS A 88 -9.32 1.07 -12.32
N GLU A 89 -10.02 2.17 -12.57
CA GLU A 89 -9.44 3.52 -12.50
C GLU A 89 -9.08 3.90 -11.06
N LYS A 90 -9.69 3.23 -10.06
CA LYS A 90 -9.32 3.39 -8.64
C LYS A 90 -8.01 2.75 -8.25
N TRP A 91 -7.40 1.94 -9.11
CA TRP A 91 -6.16 1.22 -8.83
C TRP A 91 -5.06 2.08 -8.20
N CYS A 92 -4.68 3.17 -8.87
CA CYS A 92 -3.65 4.06 -8.36
C CYS A 92 -4.12 4.81 -7.11
N THR A 93 -5.40 5.14 -7.03
CA THR A 93 -5.99 5.82 -5.87
C THR A 93 -5.89 4.94 -4.62
N VAL A 94 -6.23 3.65 -4.72
CA VAL A 94 -6.09 2.66 -3.64
C VAL A 94 -4.63 2.58 -3.18
N LYS A 95 -3.69 2.44 -4.12
CA LYS A 95 -2.24 2.43 -3.82
C LYS A 95 -1.78 3.69 -3.07
N HIS A 96 -2.15 4.87 -3.56
CA HIS A 96 -1.66 6.12 -2.97
C HIS A 96 -2.29 6.37 -1.60
N LEU A 97 -3.57 6.03 -1.42
CA LEU A 97 -4.24 6.14 -0.13
C LEU A 97 -3.73 5.12 0.89
N SER A 98 -3.35 3.91 0.47
CA SER A 98 -2.76 2.92 1.39
C SER A 98 -1.44 3.40 1.98
N ILE A 99 -0.58 4.00 1.16
CA ILE A 99 0.67 4.62 1.62
C ILE A 99 0.36 5.79 2.54
N ALA A 100 -0.52 6.70 2.10
CA ALA A 100 -0.83 7.91 2.84
C ALA A 100 -1.45 7.63 4.22
N MET A 101 -2.33 6.63 4.34
CA MET A 101 -2.90 6.25 5.64
C MET A 101 -1.86 5.64 6.57
N MET A 102 -0.98 4.78 6.05
CA MET A 102 0.07 4.12 6.85
C MET A 102 1.11 5.14 7.33
N THR A 103 1.62 5.98 6.45
CA THR A 103 2.60 7.02 6.82
C THR A 103 2.03 8.02 7.82
N ALA A 104 0.74 8.40 7.70
CA ALA A 104 0.11 9.27 8.69
C ALA A 104 -0.05 8.58 10.06
N PHE A 105 -0.32 7.27 10.07
CA PHE A 105 -0.40 6.49 11.30
C PHE A 105 0.97 6.35 11.97
N GLU A 106 2.04 6.11 11.21
CA GLU A 106 3.42 6.09 11.71
C GLU A 106 3.84 7.45 12.27
N ALA A 107 3.43 8.55 11.64
CA ALA A 107 3.68 9.90 12.15
C ALA A 107 3.03 10.12 13.53
N TRP A 108 1.80 9.64 13.74
CA TRP A 108 1.15 9.66 15.05
C TRP A 108 1.95 8.86 16.09
N GLN A 109 2.40 7.65 15.73
CA GLN A 109 3.23 6.82 16.62
C GLN A 109 4.54 7.52 17.02
N ALA A 110 5.17 8.25 16.10
CA ALA A 110 6.40 9.00 16.35
C ALA A 110 6.20 10.32 17.12
N SER A 111 4.96 10.81 17.24
CA SER A 111 4.64 12.16 17.75
C SER A 111 4.36 12.26 19.25
N ASN A 112 4.59 11.20 20.03
CA ASN A 112 4.07 11.08 21.40
C ASN A 112 2.54 11.18 21.49
N GLN A 113 1.83 10.56 20.54
CA GLN A 113 0.37 10.46 20.51
C GLN A 113 -0.37 11.78 20.25
N ASP A 114 0.10 12.59 19.28
CA ASP A 114 -0.63 13.78 18.83
C ASP A 114 -1.97 13.40 18.17
N GLU A 115 -3.07 13.75 18.84
CA GLU A 115 -4.44 13.46 18.39
C GLU A 115 -4.81 14.07 17.03
N ALA A 116 -4.16 15.18 16.62
CA ALA A 116 -4.38 15.75 15.30
C ALA A 116 -3.82 14.83 14.20
N LEU A 117 -2.68 14.19 14.45
CA LEU A 117 -2.08 13.21 13.54
C LEU A 117 -2.91 11.93 13.48
N LEU A 118 -3.43 11.45 14.62
CA LEU A 118 -4.35 10.32 14.64
C LEU A 118 -5.62 10.60 13.83
N SER A 119 -6.23 11.77 14.05
CA SER A 119 -7.41 12.22 13.30
C SER A 119 -7.13 12.28 11.80
N ALA A 120 -5.96 12.77 11.41
CA ALA A 120 -5.52 12.82 10.02
C ALA A 120 -5.26 11.42 9.43
N ALA A 121 -4.78 10.45 10.21
CA ALA A 121 -4.60 9.06 9.78
C ALA A 121 -5.96 8.36 9.56
N LEU A 122 -6.89 8.50 10.51
CA LEU A 122 -8.23 7.94 10.43
C LEU A 122 -9.03 8.51 9.25
N ALA A 123 -8.90 9.81 8.96
CA ALA A 123 -9.53 10.43 7.80
C ALA A 123 -9.01 9.85 6.47
N LYS A 124 -7.70 9.59 6.36
CA LYS A 124 -7.11 8.93 5.19
C LYS A 124 -7.57 7.48 5.06
N ASN A 125 -7.71 6.76 6.17
CA ASN A 125 -8.25 5.40 6.16
C ASN A 125 -9.69 5.35 5.63
N LYS A 126 -10.55 6.31 5.99
CA LYS A 126 -11.91 6.41 5.42
C LYS A 126 -11.90 6.55 3.90
N LEU A 127 -11.02 7.41 3.37
CA LEU A 127 -10.84 7.57 1.93
C LEU A 127 -10.30 6.30 1.28
N PHE A 128 -9.34 5.62 1.93
CA PHE A 128 -8.82 4.34 1.48
C PHE A 128 -9.92 3.29 1.36
N ILE A 129 -10.74 3.10 2.41
CA ILE A 129 -11.86 2.15 2.42
C ILE A 129 -12.84 2.46 1.29
N LYS A 130 -13.18 3.73 1.09
CA LYS A 130 -14.07 4.14 -0.01
C LYS A 130 -13.48 3.82 -1.38
N ALA A 131 -12.22 4.16 -1.61
CA ALA A 131 -11.55 3.88 -2.87
C ALA A 131 -11.43 2.37 -3.12
N LEU A 132 -11.17 1.59 -2.06
CA LEU A 132 -11.05 0.14 -2.13
C LEU A 132 -12.41 -0.52 -2.42
N THR A 133 -13.49 -0.08 -1.77
CA THR A 133 -14.83 -0.62 -2.06
C THR A 133 -15.30 -0.30 -3.48
N GLN A 134 -14.98 0.90 -3.99
CA GLN A 134 -15.17 1.26 -5.41
C GLN A 134 -14.32 0.37 -6.34
N PHE A 135 -13.05 0.15 -5.98
CA PHE A 135 -12.14 -0.72 -6.72
C PHE A 135 -12.63 -2.16 -6.78
N LEU A 136 -13.23 -2.70 -5.71
CA LEU A 136 -13.74 -4.07 -5.66
C LEU A 136 -15.14 -4.22 -6.27
N GLY A 137 -15.88 -3.14 -6.46
CA GLY A 137 -17.25 -3.19 -6.97
C GLY A 137 -18.26 -3.73 -5.94
N VAL A 138 -17.97 -3.51 -4.66
CA VAL A 138 -18.84 -3.86 -3.53
C VAL A 138 -19.60 -2.62 -3.05
N GLU A 139 -20.43 -2.78 -2.02
CA GLU A 139 -21.11 -1.64 -1.39
C GLU A 139 -20.08 -0.58 -0.95
N VAL A 140 -20.25 0.64 -1.46
CA VAL A 140 -19.33 1.75 -1.18
C VAL A 140 -19.56 2.23 0.25
N THR A 141 -18.50 2.18 1.05
CA THR A 141 -18.54 2.64 2.44
C THR A 141 -17.25 3.34 2.84
N GLU A 142 -17.31 4.15 3.89
CA GLU A 142 -16.18 4.76 4.58
C GLU A 142 -16.03 4.19 6.01
N CYS A 143 -16.94 3.32 6.43
CA CYS A 143 -16.98 2.74 7.76
C CYS A 143 -16.12 1.49 7.84
N ALA A 144 -15.11 1.50 8.72
CA ALA A 144 -14.21 0.36 8.91
C ALA A 144 -14.95 -0.91 9.39
N ALA A 145 -15.97 -0.76 10.23
CA ALA A 145 -16.77 -1.90 10.69
C ALA A 145 -17.59 -2.52 9.55
N CYS A 146 -18.31 -1.70 8.78
CA CYS A 146 -19.06 -2.16 7.60
C CYS A 146 -18.12 -2.80 6.58
N PHE A 147 -16.94 -2.21 6.37
CA PHE A 147 -15.93 -2.75 5.47
C PHE A 147 -15.44 -4.13 5.92
N ALA A 148 -15.17 -4.33 7.21
CA ALA A 148 -14.79 -5.62 7.77
C ALA A 148 -15.86 -6.69 7.55
N ASP A 149 -17.13 -6.34 7.62
CA ASP A 149 -18.24 -7.26 7.33
C ASP A 149 -18.33 -7.59 5.83
N ILE A 150 -18.14 -6.59 4.95
CA ILE A 150 -18.13 -6.75 3.50
C ILE A 150 -17.02 -7.70 3.05
N ILE A 151 -15.80 -7.55 3.57
CA ILE A 151 -14.66 -8.39 3.18
C ILE A 151 -14.80 -9.83 3.67
N LYS A 152 -15.48 -10.04 4.82
CA LYS A 152 -15.83 -11.38 5.32
C LYS A 152 -17.00 -12.01 4.55
N GLY A 153 -17.90 -11.21 3.99
CA GLY A 153 -19.10 -11.67 3.28
C GLY A 153 -18.91 -12.01 1.80
N GLY A 154 -17.68 -11.90 1.27
CA GLY A 154 -17.35 -11.79 -0.16
C GLY A 154 -17.82 -12.91 -1.11
N LYS A 155 -18.47 -13.98 -0.63
CA LYS A 155 -19.08 -15.03 -1.46
C LYS A 155 -20.60 -14.95 -1.62
N ASN A 156 -21.33 -14.15 -0.83
CA ASN A 156 -22.80 -14.26 -0.79
C ASN A 156 -23.57 -13.37 -1.78
N ASN A 157 -22.89 -12.51 -2.55
CA ASN A 157 -23.52 -11.58 -3.51
C ASN A 157 -23.04 -11.80 -4.97
N GLY A 158 -22.68 -13.03 -5.32
CA GLY A 158 -22.37 -13.48 -6.69
C GLY A 158 -23.51 -14.28 -7.27
#